data_AF-A0A3C0V579-F1
#
_entry.id   AF-A0A3C0V579-F1
#
_cell.length_a   1.000
_cell.length_b   1.000
_cell.length_c   1.000
_cell.angle_alpha   90.00
_cell.angle_beta   90.00
_cell.angle_gamma   90.00
#
_symmetry.space_group_name_H-M   'P 1'
#
loop_
_entity.id
_entity.type
_entity.pdbx_description
1 polymer ?
#
loop_
_entity_poly.entity_id
_entity_poly.type
_entity_poly.pdbx_seq_one_letter_code
_entity_poly.pdbx_strand_id
1 'polypeptide(L)'
;MSPVTHFFISRLTANADKLEKRDRALVTIAGVIPDIDGLGIIADIFMRNANEPFKWYQQFHHVLTHNLAFSLIVTIAVFSFAKKRTLAALLAFASFHLHLLGDLAGSAGPEGSLWSIPYFWPLSNVEFTWSGQWELNAWQNIVITAIAIGILIFLSWRRGYSPLEIFSTKADKAFVEVLRRRFGF
;
A
#
# COMPACT_ATOMS: atom_id res chain seq x y z
N MET A 1 3.89 6.60 5.44
CA MET A 1 4.82 6.37 4.34
C MET A 1 4.10 6.70 3.04
N SER A 2 4.80 6.94 1.92
CA SER A 2 4.11 7.34 0.69
C SER A 2 3.32 6.18 0.06
N PRO A 3 2.18 6.45 -0.63
CA PRO A 3 1.42 5.42 -1.35
C PRO A 3 2.24 4.64 -2.39
N VAL A 4 3.24 5.31 -2.98
CA VAL A 4 4.17 4.68 -3.93
C VAL A 4 5.02 3.61 -3.24
N THR A 5 5.44 3.85 -2.00
CA THR A 5 6.24 2.88 -1.25
C THR A 5 5.37 1.72 -0.78
N HIS A 6 4.14 1.99 -0.35
CA HIS A 6 3.12 0.96 -0.07
C HIS A 6 2.87 0.06 -1.29
N PHE A 7 2.81 0.64 -2.48
CA PHE A 7 2.70 -0.13 -3.73
C PHE A 7 3.89 -1.06 -3.97
N PHE A 8 5.13 -0.59 -3.75
CA PHE A 8 6.30 -1.45 -3.95
C PHE A 8 6.40 -2.55 -2.88
N ILE A 9 6.13 -2.24 -1.61
CA ILE A 9 6.14 -3.23 -0.53
C ILE A 9 5.03 -4.27 -0.71
N SER A 10 3.82 -3.85 -1.00
CA SER A 10 2.69 -4.76 -1.26
C SER A 10 2.97 -5.67 -2.46
N ARG A 11 3.63 -5.14 -3.49
CA ARG A 11 4.07 -5.91 -4.64
C ARG A 11 5.17 -6.92 -4.30
N LEU A 12 6.08 -6.60 -3.38
CA LEU A 12 7.06 -7.56 -2.85
C LEU A 12 6.37 -8.68 -2.06
N THR A 13 5.38 -8.34 -1.23
CA THR A 13 4.56 -9.33 -0.51
C THR A 13 3.84 -10.28 -1.48
N ALA A 14 3.27 -9.75 -2.58
CA ALA A 14 2.69 -10.55 -3.65
C ALA A 14 3.69 -11.47 -4.37
N ASN A 15 4.99 -11.20 -4.23
CA ASN A 15 6.08 -12.01 -4.77
C ASN A 15 6.67 -13.01 -3.75
N ALA A 16 6.15 -13.09 -2.52
CA ALA A 16 6.64 -14.05 -1.53
C ALA A 16 6.44 -15.52 -1.97
N ASP A 17 5.43 -15.78 -2.82
CA ASP A 17 5.14 -17.12 -3.36
C ASP A 17 4.76 -17.06 -4.85
N LYS A 18 4.63 -18.23 -5.49
CA LYS A 18 4.14 -18.43 -6.86
C LYS A 18 2.62 -18.25 -6.90
N LEU A 19 2.19 -17.01 -6.98
CA LEU A 19 0.79 -16.64 -7.25
C LEU A 19 0.53 -16.48 -8.75
N GLU A 20 -0.73 -16.61 -9.17
CA GLU A 20 -1.15 -16.20 -10.51
C GLU A 20 -1.16 -14.67 -10.66
N LYS A 21 -1.15 -14.17 -11.90
CA LYS A 21 -1.21 -12.73 -12.19
C LYS A 21 -2.35 -12.03 -11.42
N ARG A 22 -3.55 -12.61 -11.45
CA ARG A 22 -4.73 -12.06 -10.77
C ARG A 22 -4.50 -11.94 -9.27
N ASP A 23 -4.01 -13.01 -8.64
CA ASP A 23 -3.81 -13.07 -7.19
C ASP A 23 -2.71 -12.10 -6.76
N ARG A 24 -1.63 -11.97 -7.54
CA ARG A 24 -0.60 -10.97 -7.27
C ARG A 24 -1.15 -9.54 -7.32
N ALA A 25 -2.01 -9.24 -8.30
CA ALA A 25 -2.65 -7.94 -8.39
C ALA A 25 -3.55 -7.69 -7.18
N LEU A 26 -4.37 -8.67 -6.77
CA LEU A 26 -5.22 -8.58 -5.59
C LEU A 26 -4.42 -8.31 -4.30
N VAL A 27 -3.32 -9.04 -4.07
CA VAL A 27 -2.44 -8.83 -2.90
C VAL A 27 -1.76 -7.46 -2.93
N THR A 28 -1.35 -6.99 -4.12
CA THR A 28 -0.75 -5.66 -4.29
C THR A 28 -1.78 -4.58 -3.96
N ILE A 29 -2.99 -4.67 -4.53
CA ILE A 29 -4.08 -3.71 -4.28
C ILE A 29 -4.46 -3.69 -2.79
N ALA A 30 -4.50 -4.84 -2.13
CA ALA A 30 -4.83 -4.93 -0.71
C ALA A 30 -3.89 -4.11 0.20
N GLY A 31 -2.62 -3.94 -0.19
CA GLY A 31 -1.67 -3.13 0.57
C GLY A 31 -1.56 -1.68 0.10
N VAL A 32 -2.41 -1.21 -0.82
CA VAL A 32 -2.44 0.19 -1.30
C VAL A 32 -3.82 0.81 -1.10
N ILE A 33 -4.87 -0.01 -1.10
CA ILE A 33 -6.25 0.44 -0.93
C ILE A 33 -6.50 1.27 0.34
N PRO A 34 -5.75 1.14 1.47
CA PRO A 34 -5.97 2.04 2.60
C PRO A 34 -5.77 3.52 2.23
N ASP A 35 -4.81 3.85 1.36
CA ASP A 35 -4.53 5.24 0.95
C ASP A 35 -5.68 5.93 0.20
N ILE A 36 -6.72 5.19 -0.20
CA ILE A 36 -7.86 5.76 -0.94
C ILE A 36 -8.65 6.77 -0.07
N ASP A 37 -8.56 6.68 1.26
CA ASP A 37 -9.18 7.66 2.16
C ASP A 37 -8.51 9.05 2.04
N GLY A 38 -7.29 9.12 1.51
CA GLY A 38 -6.59 10.36 1.19
C GLY A 38 -7.24 11.14 0.04
N LEU A 39 -8.08 10.52 -0.78
CA LEU A 39 -8.87 11.22 -1.80
C LEU A 39 -9.88 12.20 -1.20
N GLY A 40 -10.16 12.12 0.10
CA GLY A 40 -10.94 13.13 0.83
C GLY A 40 -10.38 14.55 0.64
N ILE A 41 -9.08 14.71 0.36
CA ILE A 41 -8.46 16.01 0.09
C ILE A 41 -9.08 16.71 -1.12
N ILE A 42 -9.52 15.94 -2.12
CA ILE A 42 -10.16 16.48 -3.33
C ILE A 42 -11.51 17.09 -2.94
N ALA A 43 -12.30 16.39 -2.12
CA ALA A 43 -13.56 16.90 -1.61
C ALA A 43 -13.35 18.20 -0.82
N ASP A 44 -12.34 18.24 0.07
CA ASP A 44 -11.99 19.43 0.85
C ASP A 44 -11.61 20.63 -0.05
N ILE A 45 -10.85 20.40 -1.14
CA ILE A 45 -10.48 21.44 -2.11
C ILE A 45 -11.72 22.04 -2.80
N PHE A 46 -12.68 21.22 -3.20
CA PHE A 46 -13.92 21.69 -3.83
C PHE A 46 -14.83 22.41 -2.84
N MET A 47 -14.86 21.97 -1.58
CA MET A 47 -15.71 22.53 -0.53
C MET A 47 -15.09 23.73 0.21
N ARG A 48 -13.85 24.13 -0.11
CA ARG A 48 -13.10 25.17 0.62
C ARG A 48 -13.81 26.51 0.78
N ASN A 49 -14.71 26.85 -0.16
CA ASN A 49 -15.45 28.11 -0.20
C ASN A 49 -16.93 27.94 0.17
N ALA A 50 -17.36 26.75 0.60
CA ALA A 50 -18.73 26.53 1.04
C ALA A 50 -18.98 27.25 2.38
N ASN A 51 -20.23 27.66 2.64
CA ASN A 51 -20.60 28.31 3.91
C ASN A 51 -20.39 27.38 5.11
N GLU A 52 -20.48 26.06 4.91
CA GLU A 52 -20.22 25.01 5.92
C GLU A 52 -19.28 23.95 5.30
N PRO A 53 -17.95 24.19 5.29
CA PRO A 53 -16.99 23.28 4.67
C PRO A 53 -16.83 22.01 5.51
N PHE A 54 -17.36 20.89 5.01
CA PHE A 54 -17.14 19.58 5.62
C PHE A 54 -15.73 19.08 5.26
N LYS A 55 -14.87 18.90 6.27
CA LYS A 55 -13.46 18.55 6.10
C LYS A 55 -13.27 17.02 6.10
N TRP A 56 -13.67 16.39 5.01
CA TRP A 56 -13.60 14.94 4.79
C TRP A 56 -12.21 14.38 5.05
N TYR A 57 -11.17 15.05 4.53
CA TYR A 57 -9.80 14.60 4.73
C TYR A 57 -9.43 14.64 6.22
N GLN A 58 -9.67 15.77 6.89
CA GLN A 58 -9.28 15.92 8.30
C GLN A 58 -10.04 14.98 9.24
N GLN A 59 -11.26 14.59 8.89
CA GLN A 59 -12.11 13.75 9.74
C GLN A 59 -11.95 12.25 9.50
N PHE A 60 -11.68 11.83 8.25
CA PHE A 60 -11.73 10.41 7.89
C PHE A 60 -10.41 9.83 7.40
N HIS A 61 -9.44 10.66 7.02
CA HIS A 61 -8.10 10.20 6.63
C HIS A 61 -7.47 9.51 7.84
N HIS A 62 -7.17 8.22 7.71
CA HIS A 62 -6.69 7.25 8.72
C HIS A 62 -7.72 6.66 9.66
N VAL A 63 -8.97 7.11 9.65
CA VAL A 63 -10.01 6.49 10.48
C VAL A 63 -10.69 5.36 9.71
N LEU A 64 -11.10 5.63 8.47
CA LEU A 64 -12.01 4.73 7.75
C LEU A 64 -11.32 3.45 7.25
N THR A 65 -10.11 3.59 6.72
CA THR A 65 -9.43 2.49 6.00
C THR A 65 -8.16 1.99 6.68
N HIS A 66 -7.70 2.62 7.76
CA HIS A 66 -6.48 2.21 8.47
C HIS A 66 -6.79 1.45 9.77
N ASN A 67 -7.73 0.50 9.69
CA ASN A 67 -8.18 -0.30 10.85
C ASN A 67 -8.35 -1.79 10.51
N LEU A 68 -8.46 -2.61 11.55
CA LEU A 68 -8.62 -4.06 11.45
C LEU A 68 -9.91 -4.45 10.72
N ALA A 69 -11.02 -3.73 10.93
CA ALA A 69 -12.29 -4.03 10.27
C ALA A 69 -12.17 -3.92 8.74
N PHE A 70 -11.54 -2.84 8.24
CA PHE A 70 -11.28 -2.66 6.82
C PHE A 70 -10.30 -3.72 6.29
N SER A 71 -9.26 -4.07 7.07
CA SER A 71 -8.34 -5.17 6.73
C SER A 71 -9.06 -6.50 6.50
N LEU A 72 -10.01 -6.84 7.37
CA LEU A 72 -10.81 -8.06 7.26
C LEU A 72 -11.72 -8.03 6.02
N ILE A 73 -12.37 -6.90 5.73
CA ILE A 73 -13.18 -6.72 4.51
C ILE A 73 -12.33 -6.96 3.26
N VAL A 74 -11.16 -6.32 3.18
CA VAL A 74 -10.23 -6.48 2.06
C VAL A 74 -9.76 -7.94 1.95
N THR A 75 -9.44 -8.57 3.07
CA THR A 75 -9.01 -9.97 3.12
C THR A 75 -10.09 -10.92 2.61
N ILE A 76 -11.35 -10.72 3.02
CA ILE A 76 -12.50 -11.52 2.56
C ILE A 76 -12.74 -11.29 1.06
N ALA A 77 -12.62 -10.06 0.57
CA ALA A 77 -12.72 -9.76 -0.84
C ALA A 77 -11.65 -10.51 -1.65
N VAL A 78 -10.37 -10.44 -1.22
CA VAL A 78 -9.29 -11.18 -1.87
C VAL A 78 -9.55 -12.69 -1.83
N PHE A 79 -9.97 -13.24 -0.69
CA PHE A 79 -10.31 -14.66 -0.57
C PHE A 79 -11.40 -15.09 -1.58
N SER A 80 -12.40 -14.24 -1.78
CA SER A 80 -13.55 -14.51 -2.65
C SER A 80 -13.18 -14.47 -4.14
N PHE A 81 -12.24 -13.60 -4.52
CA PHE A 81 -11.86 -13.39 -5.92
C PHE A 81 -10.58 -14.12 -6.33
N ALA A 82 -9.69 -14.48 -5.41
CA ALA A 82 -8.44 -15.14 -5.77
C ALA A 82 -8.63 -16.58 -6.28
N LYS A 83 -7.68 -17.04 -7.08
CA LYS A 83 -7.58 -18.45 -7.52
C LYS A 83 -6.97 -19.30 -6.41
N LYS A 84 -5.82 -18.88 -5.87
CA LYS A 84 -5.20 -19.45 -4.66
C LYS A 84 -5.74 -18.75 -3.42
N ARG A 85 -7.04 -18.92 -3.17
CA ARG A 85 -7.85 -18.19 -2.19
C ARG A 85 -7.16 -17.95 -0.85
N THR A 86 -6.78 -19.02 -0.16
CA THR A 86 -6.22 -18.94 1.20
C THR A 86 -4.86 -18.25 1.22
N LEU A 87 -3.95 -18.63 0.32
CA LEU A 87 -2.62 -18.03 0.25
C LEU A 87 -2.68 -16.54 -0.12
N ALA A 88 -3.50 -16.18 -1.11
CA ALA A 88 -3.69 -14.79 -1.50
C ALA A 88 -4.33 -13.96 -0.39
N ALA A 89 -5.30 -14.52 0.35
CA ALA A 89 -5.92 -13.84 1.49
C ALA A 89 -4.93 -13.60 2.64
N LEU A 90 -4.10 -14.60 2.98
CA LEU A 90 -3.07 -14.46 4.01
C LEU A 90 -2.02 -13.41 3.61
N LEU A 91 -1.59 -13.42 2.35
CA LEU A 91 -0.66 -12.42 1.84
C LEU A 91 -1.28 -11.03 1.74
N ALA A 92 -2.58 -10.92 1.43
CA ALA A 92 -3.30 -9.65 1.44
C ALA A 92 -3.42 -9.09 2.86
N PHE A 93 -3.77 -9.93 3.83
CA PHE A 93 -3.80 -9.55 5.25
C PHE A 93 -2.42 -9.08 5.72
N ALA A 94 -1.35 -9.81 5.39
CA ALA A 94 0.02 -9.40 5.70
C ALA A 94 0.42 -8.10 5.00
N SER A 95 0.09 -7.95 3.71
CA SER A 95 0.36 -6.76 2.89
C SER A 95 -0.31 -5.52 3.49
N PHE A 96 -1.56 -5.64 3.91
CA PHE A 96 -2.30 -4.59 4.60
C PHE A 96 -1.66 -4.22 5.95
N HIS A 97 -1.20 -5.20 6.73
CA HIS A 97 -0.55 -4.89 8.01
C HIS A 97 0.83 -4.27 7.82
N LEU A 98 1.55 -4.62 6.74
CA LEU A 98 2.79 -3.93 6.36
C LEU A 98 2.54 -2.48 5.95
N HIS A 99 1.41 -2.19 5.30
CA HIS A 99 0.94 -0.82 5.07
C HIS A 99 0.81 -0.07 6.41
N LEU A 100 0.00 -0.62 7.34
CA LEU A 100 -0.19 0.01 8.66
C LEU A 100 1.12 0.20 9.41
N LEU A 101 2.02 -0.78 9.36
CA LEU A 101 3.33 -0.67 10.00
C LEU A 101 4.19 0.43 9.37
N GLY A 102 4.18 0.54 8.04
CA GLY A 102 4.87 1.59 7.32
C GLY A 102 4.34 2.98 7.67
N ASP A 103 3.04 3.10 7.89
CA ASP A 103 2.44 4.36 8.35
C ASP A 103 2.75 4.66 9.81
N LEU A 104 2.64 3.65 10.69
CA LEU A 104 2.98 3.79 12.10
C LEU A 104 4.44 4.19 12.31
N ALA A 105 5.34 3.86 11.37
CA ALA A 105 6.76 4.16 11.49
C ALA A 105 7.19 5.41 10.70
N GLY A 106 6.63 5.63 9.51
CA GLY A 106 7.16 6.61 8.55
C GLY A 106 6.14 7.59 8.00
N SER A 107 5.12 7.96 8.78
CA SER A 107 4.11 8.98 8.41
C SER A 107 4.11 10.21 9.32
N ALA A 108 5.11 10.45 10.17
CA ALA A 108 5.07 11.64 11.01
C ALA A 108 4.87 12.89 10.15
N GLY A 109 3.93 13.72 10.57
CA GLY A 109 3.66 14.99 9.93
C GLY A 109 4.72 16.03 10.30
N PRO A 110 4.60 17.25 9.74
CA PRO A 110 5.49 18.34 10.06
C PRO A 110 5.56 18.60 11.57
N GLU A 111 6.71 19.12 12.03
CA GLU A 111 6.91 19.56 13.42
C GLU A 111 6.73 18.44 14.46
N GLY A 112 6.91 17.18 14.07
CA GLY A 112 6.84 16.03 14.97
C GLY A 112 5.42 15.56 15.32
N SER A 113 4.41 16.00 14.55
CA SER A 113 3.05 15.47 14.70
C SER A 113 3.03 13.97 14.39
N LEU A 114 2.59 13.17 15.37
CA LEU A 114 2.56 11.72 15.22
C LEU A 114 1.36 11.31 14.37
N TRP A 115 1.59 10.34 13.51
CA TRP A 115 0.54 9.64 12.78
C TRP A 115 -0.03 8.54 13.64
N SER A 116 -1.31 8.63 13.94
CA SER A 116 -2.00 7.64 14.76
C SER A 116 -2.79 6.66 13.89
N ILE A 117 -2.92 5.42 14.37
CA ILE A 117 -3.68 4.36 13.72
C ILE A 117 -4.80 3.91 14.66
N PRO A 118 -6.07 4.20 14.36
CA PRO A 118 -7.21 3.73 15.14
C PRO A 118 -7.51 2.26 14.84
N TYR A 119 -6.59 1.36 15.18
CA TYR A 119 -6.56 -0.03 14.73
C TYR A 119 -7.86 -0.81 15.03
N PHE A 120 -8.50 -0.53 16.16
CA PHE A 120 -9.72 -1.20 16.60
C PHE A 120 -11.02 -0.47 16.25
N TRP A 121 -10.97 0.63 15.50
CA TRP A 121 -12.18 1.31 15.03
C TRP A 121 -13.01 0.38 14.12
N PRO A 122 -14.36 0.36 14.23
CA PRO A 122 -15.22 1.22 15.04
C PRO A 122 -15.53 0.68 16.46
N LEU A 123 -14.91 -0.41 16.90
CA LEU A 123 -15.16 -1.01 18.22
C LEU A 123 -14.53 -0.21 19.36
N SER A 124 -13.45 0.52 19.07
CA SER A 124 -12.75 1.36 20.03
C SER A 124 -12.15 2.58 19.32
N ASN A 125 -12.07 3.70 20.04
CA ASN A 125 -11.42 4.93 19.62
C ASN A 125 -9.96 5.03 20.10
N VAL A 126 -9.37 3.92 20.59
CA VAL A 126 -7.94 3.90 20.95
C VAL A 126 -7.10 4.01 19.68
N GLU A 127 -6.25 5.03 19.66
CA GLU A 127 -5.32 5.27 18.58
C GLU A 127 -3.90 4.83 18.96
N PHE A 128 -3.26 4.10 18.04
CA PHE A 128 -1.90 3.62 18.21
C PHE A 128 -0.93 4.62 17.60
N THR A 129 0.05 5.03 18.38
CA THR A 129 1.17 5.87 17.93
C THR A 129 2.48 5.21 18.33
N TRP A 130 3.58 5.64 17.71
CA TRP A 130 4.91 5.21 18.09
C TRP A 130 5.85 6.39 18.18
N SER A 131 6.55 6.53 19.30
CA SER A 131 7.44 7.67 19.55
C SER A 131 8.69 7.69 18.67
N GLY A 132 9.02 6.57 18.02
CA GLY A 132 10.14 6.46 17.09
C GLY A 132 9.81 6.81 15.64
N GLN A 133 8.62 7.37 15.39
CA GLN A 133 8.21 7.76 14.05
C GLN A 133 9.18 8.75 13.40
N TRP A 134 9.40 8.57 12.10
CA TRP A 134 10.12 9.53 11.27
C TRP A 134 9.16 10.22 10.28
N GLU A 135 9.58 11.40 9.83
CA GLU A 135 8.82 12.21 8.88
C GLU A 135 8.58 11.48 7.56
N LEU A 136 7.47 11.80 6.90
CA LEU A 136 7.09 11.19 5.62
C LEU A 136 8.20 11.29 4.55
N ASN A 137 8.96 12.38 4.53
CA ASN A 137 10.06 12.63 3.59
C ASN A 137 11.45 12.26 4.14
N ALA A 138 11.54 11.58 5.29
CA ALA A 138 12.82 11.22 5.89
C ALA A 138 13.59 10.19 5.04
N TRP A 139 14.91 10.15 5.23
CA TRP A 139 15.81 9.30 4.45
C TRP A 139 15.50 7.80 4.59
N GLN A 140 14.92 7.37 5.71
CA GLN A 140 14.50 5.98 5.94
C GLN A 140 13.49 5.53 4.89
N ASN A 141 12.47 6.36 4.62
CA ASN A 141 11.48 6.06 3.58
C ASN A 141 12.15 5.99 2.21
N ILE A 142 13.06 6.91 1.88
CA ILE A 142 13.79 6.92 0.61
C ILE A 142 14.58 5.62 0.42
N VAL A 143 15.30 5.17 1.45
CA VAL A 143 16.09 3.93 1.42
C VAL A 143 15.19 2.71 1.28
N ILE A 144 14.09 2.64 2.03
CA ILE A 144 13.11 1.54 1.94
C ILE A 144 12.54 1.47 0.51
N THR A 145 12.12 2.60 -0.07
CA THR A 145 11.60 2.65 -1.44
C THR A 145 12.66 2.20 -2.45
N ALA A 146 13.90 2.69 -2.33
CA ALA A 146 14.99 2.35 -3.24
C ALA A 146 15.33 0.84 -3.20
N ILE A 147 15.41 0.26 -2.00
CA ILE A 147 15.61 -1.19 -1.82
C ILE A 147 14.44 -1.96 -2.44
N ALA A 148 13.20 -1.54 -2.19
CA ALA A 148 12.03 -2.23 -2.72
C ALA A 148 12.01 -2.22 -4.25
N ILE A 149 12.32 -1.08 -4.88
CA ILE A 149 12.48 -0.96 -6.33
C ILE A 149 13.60 -1.89 -6.83
N GLY A 150 14.77 -1.88 -6.19
CA GLY A 150 15.89 -2.73 -6.58
C GLY A 150 15.53 -4.22 -6.57
N ILE A 151 14.87 -4.68 -5.50
CA ILE A 151 14.39 -6.06 -5.39
C ILE A 151 13.36 -6.36 -6.47
N LEU A 152 12.41 -5.46 -6.73
CA LEU A 152 11.39 -5.66 -7.77
C LEU A 152 11.97 -5.71 -9.18
N ILE A 153 12.98 -4.90 -9.49
CA ILE A 153 13.72 -4.98 -10.77
C ILE A 153 14.39 -6.34 -10.89
N PHE A 154 15.10 -6.77 -9.85
CA PHE A 154 15.74 -8.09 -9.82
C PHE A 154 14.74 -9.23 -10.01
N LEU A 155 13.62 -9.21 -9.28
CA LEU A 155 12.56 -10.19 -9.41
C LEU A 155 11.91 -10.16 -10.80
N SER A 156 11.74 -8.98 -11.40
CA SER A 156 11.20 -8.83 -12.75
C SER A 156 12.09 -9.50 -13.79
N TRP A 157 13.40 -9.28 -13.68
CA TRP A 157 14.40 -9.94 -14.52
C TRP A 157 14.34 -11.47 -14.36
N ARG A 158 14.38 -11.97 -13.12
CA ARG A 158 14.41 -13.41 -12.81
C ARG A 158 13.10 -14.14 -13.14
N ARG A 159 11.95 -13.55 -12.85
CA ARG A 159 10.63 -14.22 -12.90
C ARG A 159 9.82 -13.90 -14.17
N GLY A 160 10.20 -12.86 -14.91
CA GLY A 160 9.61 -12.56 -16.21
C GLY A 160 8.29 -11.80 -16.16
N TYR A 161 7.97 -11.17 -15.03
CA TYR A 161 6.83 -10.28 -14.85
C TYR A 161 7.19 -9.18 -13.85
N SER A 162 6.63 -8.00 -14.00
CA SER A 162 6.95 -6.79 -13.23
C SER A 162 5.70 -6.19 -12.58
N PRO A 163 5.81 -5.12 -11.78
CA PRO A 163 4.65 -4.41 -11.26
C PRO A 163 3.73 -3.84 -12.36
N LEU A 164 4.27 -3.60 -13.56
CA LEU A 164 3.51 -3.05 -14.70
C LEU A 164 2.40 -3.98 -15.18
N GLU A 165 2.48 -5.29 -14.87
CA GLU A 165 1.47 -6.27 -15.29
C GLU A 165 0.05 -5.92 -14.85
N ILE A 166 -0.08 -5.16 -13.76
CA ILE A 166 -1.35 -4.69 -13.19
C ILE A 166 -2.01 -3.68 -14.13
N PHE A 167 -1.22 -2.81 -14.77
CA PHE A 167 -1.70 -1.73 -15.63
C PHE A 167 -1.71 -2.10 -17.11
N SER A 168 -0.69 -2.83 -17.58
CA SER A 168 -0.57 -3.18 -19.00
C SER A 168 0.34 -4.39 -19.21
N THR A 169 -0.20 -5.44 -19.83
CA THR A 169 0.58 -6.62 -20.25
C THR A 169 1.63 -6.29 -21.32
N LYS A 170 1.37 -5.28 -22.16
CA LYS A 170 2.31 -4.84 -23.19
C LYS A 170 3.52 -4.15 -22.56
N ALA A 171 3.28 -3.22 -21.63
CA ALA A 171 4.34 -2.50 -20.93
C ALA A 171 5.18 -3.46 -20.08
N ASP A 172 4.53 -4.42 -19.41
CA ASP A 172 5.18 -5.45 -18.62
C ASP A 172 6.16 -6.29 -19.44
N LYS A 173 5.70 -6.82 -20.59
CA LYS A 173 6.54 -7.60 -21.51
C LYS A 173 7.73 -6.78 -22.02
N ALA A 174 7.48 -5.55 -22.46
CA ALA A 174 8.54 -4.67 -22.97
C ALA A 174 9.60 -4.38 -21.89
N PHE A 175 9.16 -4.09 -20.65
CA PHE A 175 10.06 -3.83 -19.53
C PHE A 175 10.94 -5.05 -19.20
N VAL A 176 10.33 -6.22 -19.06
CA VAL A 176 11.04 -7.49 -18.77
C VAL A 176 12.02 -7.83 -19.89
N GLU A 177 11.63 -7.64 -21.15
CA GLU A 177 12.48 -7.87 -22.31
C GLU A 177 13.71 -6.96 -22.30
N VAL A 178 13.55 -5.68 -22.02
CA VAL A 178 14.67 -4.74 -21.90
C VAL A 178 15.64 -5.16 -20.80
N LEU A 179 15.14 -5.56 -19.62
CA LEU A 179 15.98 -6.03 -18.53
C LEU A 179 16.81 -7.26 -18.94
N ARG A 180 16.16 -8.26 -19.55
CA ARG A 180 16.83 -9.50 -19.96
C ARG A 180 17.82 -9.30 -21.10
N ARG A 181 17.51 -8.44 -22.07
CA ARG A 181 18.45 -8.08 -23.14
C ARG A 181 19.70 -7.38 -22.59
N ARG A 182 19.54 -6.53 -21.56
CA ARG A 182 20.63 -5.73 -20.99
C ARG A 182 21.52 -6.49 -20.01
N PHE A 183 20.91 -7.34 -19.18
CA PHE A 183 21.59 -8.05 -18.09
C PHE A 183 21.77 -9.55 -18.34
N GLY A 184 21.33 -10.07 -19.49
CA GLY A 184 21.51 -11.45 -19.91
C GLY A 184 20.53 -12.45 -19.27
N PHE A 185 20.73 -13.72 -19.60
CA PHE A 185 20.12 -14.88 -18.97
C PHE A 185 21.21 -15.92 -18.66
#